data_AF-A0A8J8EDV1-F1
#
_entry.id   AF-A0A8J8EDV1-F1
#
_cell.length_a   1.000
_cell.length_b   1.000
_cell.length_c   1.000
_cell.angle_alpha   90.00
_cell.angle_beta   90.00
_cell.angle_gamma   90.00
#
_symmetry.space_group_name_H-M   'P 1'
#
loop_
_entity.id
_entity.type
_entity.pdbx_description
1 polymer ?
#
loop_
_entity_poly.entity_id
_entity_poly.type
_entity_poly.pdbx_seq_one_letter_code
_entity_poly.pdbx_strand_id
1 'polypeptide(L)'
;MELKVDRLIITILALIVIGGALYYSIGEYGSQRFIEGQRDYERLCIRQMTALTLSYVQFHSEIALNSLEQDSAGTFNLSMAELASDLSMLESNLVRSALYIFPEDFPDNETLANMTQAYQCITFVELSQSSFLNGTANVSTIREGLNLIHDFATEWRKNGNYPSEELLKANAELQQKCSALIQKIENP
;
A
#
# COMPACT_ATOMS: atom_id res chain seq x y z
N MET A 1 11.80 -73.87 -3.42
CA MET A 1 12.67 -72.76 -2.96
C MET A 1 12.15 -71.44 -3.55
N GLU A 2 10.84 -71.16 -3.41
CA GLU A 2 10.18 -70.04 -4.12
C GLU A 2 9.69 -68.95 -3.16
N LEU A 3 9.27 -69.31 -1.93
CA LEU A 3 8.75 -68.39 -0.91
C LEU A 3 9.70 -67.28 -0.41
N LYS A 4 11.03 -67.41 -0.62
CA LYS A 4 12.01 -66.40 -0.13
C LYS A 4 12.19 -65.24 -1.11
N VAL A 5 12.01 -65.49 -2.41
CA VAL A 5 12.16 -64.47 -3.46
C VAL A 5 10.94 -63.54 -3.46
N ASP A 6 9.74 -64.11 -3.29
CA ASP A 6 8.49 -63.33 -3.20
C ASP A 6 8.46 -62.38 -2.01
N ARG A 7 8.91 -62.82 -0.83
CA ARG A 7 9.00 -61.95 0.35
C ARG A 7 9.99 -60.80 0.13
N LEU A 8 11.13 -61.07 -0.49
CA LEU A 8 12.13 -60.05 -0.80
C LEU A 8 11.58 -58.99 -1.76
N ILE A 9 10.89 -59.43 -2.82
CA ILE A 9 10.27 -58.55 -3.81
C ILE A 9 9.19 -57.68 -3.16
N ILE A 10 8.32 -58.27 -2.32
CA ILE A 10 7.27 -57.54 -1.59
C ILE A 10 7.90 -56.49 -0.65
N THR A 11 8.97 -56.83 0.06
CA THR A 11 9.67 -55.87 0.93
C THR A 11 10.29 -54.72 0.15
N ILE A 12 10.90 -55.00 -1.01
CA ILE A 12 11.48 -53.94 -1.87
C ILE A 12 10.37 -53.01 -2.39
N LEU A 13 9.25 -53.55 -2.86
CA LEU A 13 8.11 -52.74 -3.33
C LEU A 13 7.54 -51.87 -2.20
N ALA A 14 7.40 -52.42 -0.99
CA ALA A 14 6.94 -51.65 0.17
C ALA A 14 7.89 -50.50 0.52
N LEU A 15 9.21 -50.74 0.48
CA LEU A 15 10.21 -49.70 0.72
C LEU A 15 10.17 -48.59 -0.34
N ILE A 16 9.94 -48.94 -1.62
CA ILE A 16 9.80 -47.95 -2.69
C ILE A 16 8.56 -47.08 -2.46
N VAL A 17 7.42 -47.68 -2.10
CA VAL A 17 6.18 -46.93 -1.82
C VAL A 17 6.35 -46.00 -0.62
N ILE A 18 6.94 -46.50 0.48
CA ILE A 18 7.19 -45.70 1.69
C ILE A 18 8.20 -44.57 1.39
N GLY A 19 9.29 -44.88 0.69
CA GLY A 19 10.30 -43.89 0.31
C GLY A 19 9.74 -42.80 -0.61
N GLY A 20 8.91 -43.17 -1.59
CA GLY A 20 8.21 -42.22 -2.47
C GLY A 20 7.24 -41.32 -1.70
N ALA A 21 6.46 -41.88 -0.78
CA ALA A 21 5.55 -41.11 0.07
C ALA A 21 6.29 -40.13 0.99
N LEU A 22 7.39 -40.57 1.60
CA LEU A 22 8.25 -39.71 2.45
C LEU A 22 8.90 -38.59 1.63
N TYR A 23 9.44 -38.91 0.45
CA TYR A 23 10.05 -37.91 -0.43
C TYR A 23 9.04 -36.85 -0.87
N TYR A 24 7.84 -37.28 -1.28
CA TYR A 24 6.75 -36.37 -1.64
C TYR A 24 6.35 -35.47 -0.47
N SER A 25 6.14 -36.04 0.72
CA SER A 25 5.74 -35.28 1.91
C SER A 25 6.79 -34.26 2.34
N ILE A 26 8.08 -34.61 2.28
CA ILE A 26 9.18 -33.67 2.57
C ILE A 26 9.24 -32.55 1.53
N GLY A 27 9.02 -32.88 0.25
CA GLY A 27 8.96 -31.89 -0.83
C GLY A 27 7.81 -30.90 -0.67
N GLU A 28 6.61 -31.41 -0.38
CA GLU A 28 5.42 -30.60 -0.13
C GLU A 28 5.62 -29.68 1.09
N TYR A 29 6.08 -30.23 2.21
CA TYR A 29 6.39 -29.47 3.42
C TYR A 29 7.45 -28.38 3.17
N GLY A 30 8.51 -28.70 2.42
CA GLY A 30 9.56 -27.75 2.05
C GLY A 30 9.02 -26.60 1.18
N SER A 31 8.20 -26.92 0.18
CA SER A 31 7.57 -25.92 -0.69
C SER A 31 6.61 -25.01 0.09
N GLN A 32 5.82 -25.58 1.01
CA GLN A 32 4.90 -24.82 1.84
C GLN A 32 5.66 -23.85 2.78
N ARG A 33 6.72 -24.32 3.45
CA ARG A 33 7.59 -23.47 4.29
C ARG A 33 8.22 -22.32 3.52
N PHE A 34 8.60 -22.56 2.27
CA PHE A 34 9.17 -21.52 1.41
C PHE A 34 8.11 -20.46 1.06
N ILE A 35 6.90 -20.88 0.68
CA ILE A 35 5.77 -19.98 0.39
C ILE A 35 5.39 -19.16 1.62
N GLU A 36 5.26 -19.82 2.78
CA GLU A 36 4.97 -19.15 4.06
C GLU A 36 6.07 -18.12 4.40
N GLY A 37 7.34 -18.48 4.24
CA GLY A 37 8.46 -17.57 4.47
C GLY A 37 8.47 -16.36 3.54
N GLN A 38 8.14 -16.54 2.26
CA GLN A 38 8.00 -15.43 1.32
C GLN A 38 6.83 -14.50 1.71
N ARG A 39 5.70 -15.09 2.10
CA ARG A 39 4.51 -14.34 2.53
C ARG A 39 4.80 -13.51 3.79
N ASP A 40 5.50 -14.07 4.77
CA ASP A 40 5.89 -13.34 5.98
C ASP A 40 6.85 -12.18 5.68
N TYR A 41 7.81 -12.40 4.77
CA TYR A 41 8.74 -11.35 4.32
C TYR A 41 8.00 -10.21 3.60
N GLU A 42 7.07 -10.55 2.70
CA GLU A 42 6.27 -9.56 1.96
C GLU A 42 5.39 -8.74 2.91
N ARG A 43 4.73 -9.40 3.87
CA ARG A 43 3.95 -8.73 4.92
C ARG A 43 4.80 -7.72 5.70
N LEU A 44 6.02 -8.10 6.10
CA LEU A 44 6.93 -7.22 6.81
C LEU A 44 7.36 -6.02 5.95
N CYS A 45 7.68 -6.26 4.68
CA CYS A 45 8.05 -5.23 3.74
C CYS A 45 6.92 -4.21 3.54
N ILE A 46 5.70 -4.69 3.26
CA ILE A 46 4.51 -3.83 3.12
C ILE A 46 4.32 -2.99 4.38
N ARG A 47 4.43 -3.61 5.56
CA ARG A 47 4.28 -2.90 6.83
C ARG A 47 5.28 -1.78 7.02
N GLN A 48 6.56 -2.05 6.77
CA GLN A 48 7.63 -1.06 6.96
C GLN A 48 7.52 0.08 5.95
N MET A 49 7.31 -0.25 4.67
CA MET A 49 7.21 0.75 3.61
C MET A 49 5.99 1.64 3.79
N THR A 50 4.82 1.06 4.09
CA THR A 50 3.59 1.83 4.33
C THR A 50 3.73 2.76 5.53
N ALA A 51 4.30 2.27 6.64
CA ALA A 51 4.50 3.09 7.84
C ALA A 51 5.49 4.26 7.59
N LEU A 52 6.55 4.01 6.83
CA LEU A 52 7.53 5.03 6.47
C LEU A 52 6.89 6.09 5.56
N THR A 53 6.20 5.66 4.51
CA THR A 53 5.54 6.56 3.57
C THR A 53 4.49 7.43 4.25
N LEU A 54 3.65 6.86 5.14
CA LEU A 54 2.69 7.67 5.90
C LEU A 54 3.38 8.70 6.82
N SER A 55 4.59 8.40 7.31
CA SER A 55 5.37 9.38 8.07
C SER A 55 5.85 10.53 7.19
N TYR A 56 6.20 10.27 5.93
CA TYR A 56 6.58 11.32 4.97
C TYR A 56 5.37 12.15 4.53
N VAL A 57 4.24 11.50 4.18
CA VAL A 57 2.98 12.20 3.87
C VAL A 57 2.61 13.16 5.00
N GLN A 58 2.64 12.69 6.25
CA GLN A 58 2.35 13.51 7.43
C GLN A 58 3.29 14.72 7.54
N PHE A 59 4.59 14.49 7.37
CA PHE A 59 5.63 15.50 7.53
C PHE A 59 5.56 16.57 6.44
N HIS A 60 5.47 16.18 5.17
CA HIS A 60 5.42 17.13 4.06
C HIS A 60 4.08 17.86 4.00
N SER A 61 2.96 17.24 4.38
CA SER A 61 1.68 17.96 4.53
C SER A 61 1.72 19.00 5.64
N GLU A 62 2.39 18.72 6.77
CA GLU A 62 2.57 19.67 7.87
C GLU A 62 3.48 20.84 7.46
N ILE A 63 4.58 20.57 6.75
CA ILE A 63 5.44 21.64 6.21
C ILE A 63 4.66 22.52 5.23
N ALA A 64 3.87 21.92 4.34
CA ALA A 64 3.04 22.66 3.39
C ALA A 64 2.05 23.57 4.13
N LEU A 65 1.35 23.06 5.15
CA LEU A 65 0.44 23.84 6.00
C LEU A 65 1.15 25.03 6.67
N ASN A 66 2.28 24.78 7.34
CA ASN A 66 3.05 25.83 8.00
C ASN A 66 3.56 26.89 7.02
N SER A 67 3.96 26.47 5.82
CA SER A 67 4.44 27.39 4.79
C SER A 67 3.34 28.27 4.18
N LEU A 68 2.09 27.79 4.12
CA LEU A 68 0.93 28.61 3.76
C LEU A 68 0.67 29.72 4.79
N GLU A 69 0.87 29.44 6.08
CA GLU A 69 0.66 30.44 7.14
C GLU A 69 1.76 31.51 7.16
N GLN A 70 2.95 31.16 6.67
CA GLN A 70 4.12 32.03 6.64
C GLN A 70 4.33 32.70 5.28
N ASP A 71 3.44 32.48 4.31
CA ASP A 71 3.57 32.91 2.91
C ASP A 71 4.93 32.54 2.27
N SER A 72 5.50 31.39 2.64
CA SER A 72 6.79 30.92 2.12
C SER A 72 6.61 30.12 0.83
N ALA A 73 6.60 30.83 -0.31
CA ALA A 73 6.41 30.21 -1.63
C ALA A 73 7.45 29.12 -1.95
N GLY A 74 8.72 29.30 -1.57
CA GLY A 74 9.77 28.30 -1.83
C GLY A 74 9.56 27.00 -1.05
N THR A 75 9.26 27.12 0.25
CA THR A 75 9.00 25.96 1.13
C THR A 75 7.70 25.26 0.74
N PHE A 76 6.65 26.03 0.43
CA PHE A 76 5.39 25.48 -0.06
C PHE A 76 5.60 24.69 -1.35
N ASN A 77 6.30 25.28 -2.32
CA ASN A 77 6.57 24.60 -3.59
C ASN A 77 7.30 23.25 -3.40
N LEU A 78 8.36 23.23 -2.60
CA LEU A 78 9.12 22.00 -2.35
C LEU A 78 8.30 20.95 -1.60
N SER A 79 7.62 21.34 -0.52
CA SER A 79 6.83 20.41 0.28
C SER A 79 5.65 19.81 -0.50
N MET A 80 5.01 20.57 -1.38
CA MET A 80 3.94 20.05 -2.25
C MET A 80 4.47 19.05 -3.27
N ALA A 81 5.64 19.30 -3.88
CA ALA A 81 6.27 18.36 -4.80
C ALA A 81 6.64 17.03 -4.12
N GLU A 82 7.23 17.11 -2.93
CA GLU A 82 7.57 15.92 -2.12
C GLU A 82 6.31 15.18 -1.65
N LEU A 83 5.26 15.91 -1.25
CA LEU A 83 3.98 15.31 -0.84
C LEU A 83 3.31 14.54 -1.99
N ALA A 84 3.35 15.06 -3.22
CA ALA A 84 2.85 14.34 -4.39
C ALA A 84 3.63 13.04 -4.64
N SER A 85 4.95 13.07 -4.50
CA SER A 85 5.81 11.89 -4.56
C SER A 85 5.47 10.87 -3.47
N ASP A 86 5.26 11.31 -2.24
CA ASP A 86 4.88 10.45 -1.12
C ASP A 86 3.53 9.77 -1.32
N LEU A 87 2.54 10.49 -1.87
CA LEU A 87 1.24 9.92 -2.22
C LEU A 87 1.35 8.86 -3.32
N SER A 88 2.23 9.07 -4.30
CA SER A 88 2.52 8.06 -5.33
C SER A 88 3.19 6.80 -4.74
N MET A 89 4.13 6.98 -3.81
CA MET A 89 4.70 5.85 -3.07
C MET A 89 3.63 5.13 -2.23
N LEU A 90 2.69 5.87 -1.65
CA LEU A 90 1.60 5.30 -0.86
C LEU A 90 0.71 4.43 -1.74
N GLU A 91 0.33 4.90 -2.93
CA GLU A 91 -0.41 4.09 -3.91
C GLU A 91 0.30 2.77 -4.21
N SER A 92 1.61 2.79 -4.48
CA SER A 92 2.39 1.56 -4.71
C SER A 92 2.33 0.59 -3.51
N ASN A 93 2.40 1.11 -2.29
CA ASN A 93 2.28 0.32 -1.07
C ASN A 93 0.85 -0.23 -0.86
N LEU A 94 -0.18 0.53 -1.24
CA LEU A 94 -1.57 0.10 -1.18
C LEU A 94 -1.85 -0.99 -2.23
N VAL A 95 -1.31 -0.87 -3.45
CA VAL A 95 -1.37 -1.92 -4.47
C VAL A 95 -0.76 -3.23 -3.95
N ARG A 96 0.43 -3.17 -3.33
CA ARG A 96 1.05 -4.35 -2.70
C ARG A 96 0.19 -4.91 -1.56
N SER A 97 -0.42 -4.04 -0.77
CA SER A 97 -1.34 -4.45 0.29
C SER A 97 -2.57 -5.19 -0.27
N ALA A 98 -3.15 -4.67 -1.35
CA ALA A 98 -4.30 -5.29 -2.00
C ALA A 98 -3.94 -6.64 -2.62
N LEU A 99 -2.79 -6.76 -3.32
CA LEU A 99 -2.28 -8.03 -3.83
C LEU A 99 -2.06 -9.06 -2.71
N TYR A 100 -1.58 -8.62 -1.54
CA TYR A 100 -1.34 -9.50 -0.40
C TYR A 100 -2.63 -9.96 0.29
N ILE A 101 -3.63 -9.07 0.44
CA ILE A 101 -4.88 -9.36 1.14
C ILE A 101 -5.87 -10.10 0.23
N PHE A 102 -5.96 -9.69 -1.04
CA PHE A 102 -6.96 -10.15 -2.01
C PHE A 102 -6.29 -10.69 -3.30
N PRO A 103 -5.42 -11.71 -3.21
CA PRO A 103 -4.63 -12.19 -4.37
C PRO A 103 -5.48 -12.75 -5.51
N GLU A 104 -6.70 -13.22 -5.23
CA GLU A 104 -7.61 -13.78 -6.24
C GLU A 104 -8.53 -12.72 -6.87
N ASP A 105 -8.73 -11.58 -6.20
CA ASP A 105 -9.67 -10.53 -6.64
C ASP A 105 -8.97 -9.32 -7.26
N PHE A 106 -7.72 -9.05 -6.91
CA PHE A 106 -6.96 -7.90 -7.41
C PHE A 106 -6.02 -8.33 -8.55
N PRO A 107 -5.93 -7.59 -9.68
CA PRO A 107 -6.48 -6.25 -9.93
C PRO A 107 -7.86 -6.23 -10.61
N ASP A 108 -8.46 -7.39 -10.90
CA ASP A 108 -9.66 -7.48 -11.75
C ASP A 108 -10.92 -6.89 -11.10
N ASN A 109 -10.97 -6.83 -9.77
CA ASN A 109 -12.02 -6.16 -9.02
C ASN A 109 -11.80 -4.64 -9.01
N GLU A 110 -12.57 -3.93 -9.84
CA GLU A 110 -12.50 -2.47 -9.98
C GLU A 110 -12.69 -1.73 -8.64
N THR A 111 -13.52 -2.25 -7.73
CA THR A 111 -13.72 -1.62 -6.42
C THR A 111 -12.43 -1.67 -5.59
N LEU A 112 -11.73 -2.81 -5.58
CA LEU A 112 -10.45 -2.96 -4.90
C LEU A 112 -9.35 -2.14 -5.59
N ALA A 113 -9.33 -2.10 -6.92
CA ALA A 113 -8.40 -1.27 -7.69
C ALA A 113 -8.57 0.23 -7.38
N ASN A 114 -9.81 0.71 -7.25
CA ASN A 114 -10.07 2.11 -6.91
C ASN A 114 -9.64 2.45 -5.47
N MET A 115 -9.64 1.47 -4.56
CA MET A 115 -9.17 1.70 -3.19
C MET A 115 -7.66 1.90 -3.07
N THR A 116 -6.87 1.53 -4.08
CA THR A 116 -5.41 1.71 -4.04
C THR A 116 -4.93 3.02 -4.67
N GLN A 117 -5.77 3.70 -5.46
CA GLN A 117 -5.39 4.88 -6.23
C GLN A 117 -5.09 6.10 -5.33
N ALA A 118 -4.13 6.94 -5.73
CA ALA A 118 -3.82 8.21 -5.09
C ALA A 118 -4.00 9.45 -5.99
N TYR A 119 -4.47 9.26 -7.23
CA TYR A 119 -4.44 10.30 -8.26
C TYR A 119 -5.21 11.57 -7.87
N GLN A 120 -6.35 11.47 -7.19
CA GLN A 120 -7.16 12.64 -6.84
C GLN A 120 -6.42 13.53 -5.84
N CYS A 121 -5.80 12.95 -4.82
CA CYS A 121 -5.01 13.74 -3.88
C CYS A 121 -3.72 14.27 -4.50
N ILE A 122 -3.07 13.52 -5.40
CA ILE A 122 -1.91 14.01 -6.15
C ILE A 122 -2.30 15.23 -7.00
N THR A 123 -3.38 15.12 -7.79
CA THR A 123 -3.88 16.23 -8.61
C THR A 123 -4.27 17.44 -7.75
N PHE A 124 -4.94 17.21 -6.62
CA PHE A 124 -5.23 18.29 -5.66
C PHE A 124 -3.95 19.01 -5.21
N VAL A 125 -2.90 18.27 -4.86
CA VAL A 125 -1.61 18.82 -4.43
C VAL A 125 -0.96 19.62 -5.56
N GLU A 126 -0.88 19.07 -6.78
CA GLU A 126 -0.26 19.74 -7.94
C GLU A 126 -1.02 21.02 -8.36
N LEU A 127 -2.34 20.99 -8.34
CA LEU A 127 -3.17 22.17 -8.63
C LEU A 127 -3.06 23.23 -7.52
N SER A 128 -3.03 22.81 -6.26
CA SER A 128 -2.82 23.69 -5.12
C SER A 128 -1.45 24.39 -5.19
N GLN A 129 -0.40 23.64 -5.53
CA GLN A 129 0.94 24.17 -5.77
C GLN A 129 0.93 25.23 -6.86
N SER A 130 0.38 24.89 -8.03
CA SER A 130 0.35 25.77 -9.19
C SER A 130 -0.47 27.04 -8.93
N SER A 131 -1.64 26.92 -8.32
CA SER A 131 -2.52 28.05 -8.01
C SER A 131 -1.91 28.99 -6.96
N PHE A 132 -1.21 28.46 -5.95
CA PHE A 132 -0.53 29.28 -4.95
C PHE A 132 0.62 30.08 -5.57
N LEU A 133 1.46 29.45 -6.38
CA LEU A 133 2.58 30.11 -7.06
C LEU A 133 2.12 31.17 -8.06
N ASN A 134 0.97 30.96 -8.69
CA ASN A 134 0.36 31.93 -9.62
C ASN A 134 -0.43 33.04 -8.89
N GLY A 135 -0.55 32.99 -7.56
CA GLY A 135 -1.30 33.98 -6.78
C GLY A 135 -2.82 33.91 -6.98
N THR A 136 -3.34 32.79 -7.48
CA THR A 136 -4.77 32.56 -7.73
C THR A 136 -5.40 31.57 -6.73
N ALA A 137 -4.64 31.15 -5.72
CA ALA A 137 -5.06 30.13 -4.77
C ALA A 137 -6.22 30.56 -3.89
N ASN A 138 -7.21 29.67 -3.77
CA ASN A 138 -8.12 29.65 -2.63
C ASN A 138 -7.41 28.99 -1.43
N VAL A 139 -6.69 29.81 -0.64
CA VAL A 139 -5.88 29.34 0.50
C VAL A 139 -6.72 28.56 1.52
N SER A 140 -8.01 28.88 1.67
CA SER A 140 -8.90 28.15 2.57
C SER A 140 -9.11 26.70 2.12
N THR A 141 -9.33 26.49 0.82
CA THR A 141 -9.50 25.16 0.22
C THR A 141 -8.21 24.36 0.27
N ILE A 142 -7.07 24.99 -0.02
CA ILE A 142 -5.77 24.32 0.06
C ILE A 142 -5.51 23.84 1.50
N ARG A 143 -5.75 24.70 2.49
CA ARG A 143 -5.61 24.34 3.92
C ARG A 143 -6.53 23.17 4.30
N GLU A 144 -7.78 23.19 3.85
CA GLU A 144 -8.74 22.10 4.09
C GLU A 144 -8.19 20.76 3.59
N GLY A 145 -7.73 20.68 2.34
CA GLY A 145 -7.23 19.42 1.78
C GLY A 145 -5.91 18.96 2.37
N LEU A 146 -4.98 19.87 2.68
CA LEU A 146 -3.74 19.51 3.36
C LEU A 146 -3.99 18.97 4.77
N ASN A 147 -4.96 19.53 5.50
CA ASN A 147 -5.37 18.99 6.80
C ASN A 147 -5.95 17.57 6.64
N LEU A 148 -6.80 17.33 5.65
CA LEU A 148 -7.34 15.98 5.40
C LEU A 148 -6.25 14.94 5.13
N ILE A 149 -5.25 15.29 4.31
CA ILE A 149 -4.10 14.43 4.02
C ILE A 149 -3.25 14.20 5.27
N HIS A 150 -2.98 15.26 6.03
CA HIS A 150 -2.21 15.19 7.28
C HIS A 150 -2.90 14.31 8.33
N ASP A 151 -4.20 14.51 8.53
CA ASP A 151 -5.01 13.79 9.52
C ASP A 151 -5.11 12.31 9.15
N PHE A 152 -5.34 12.01 7.87
CA PHE A 152 -5.30 10.64 7.36
C PHE A 152 -3.97 9.96 7.69
N ALA A 153 -2.84 10.60 7.36
CA ALA A 153 -1.52 10.04 7.63
C ALA A 153 -1.26 9.87 9.13
N THR A 154 -1.68 10.84 9.94
CA THR A 154 -1.55 10.83 11.40
C THR A 154 -2.36 9.71 12.04
N GLU A 155 -3.61 9.51 11.61
CA GLU A 155 -4.49 8.46 12.11
C GLU A 155 -3.89 7.08 11.81
N TRP A 156 -3.56 6.82 10.54
CA TRP A 156 -3.08 5.50 10.14
C TRP A 156 -1.74 5.17 10.76
N ARG A 157 -0.83 6.14 10.85
CA ARG A 157 0.44 5.96 11.57
C ARG A 157 0.25 5.51 13.02
N LYS A 158 -0.78 6.01 13.73
CA LYS A 158 -1.09 5.60 15.11
C LYS A 158 -1.71 4.20 15.17
N ASN A 159 -2.60 3.88 14.24
CA ASN A 159 -3.37 2.63 14.26
C ASN A 159 -2.58 1.41 13.71
N GLY A 160 -1.57 1.64 12.86
CA GLY A 160 -0.37 0.80 12.72
C GLY A 160 -0.53 -0.65 12.27
N ASN A 161 -1.70 -1.05 11.73
CA ASN A 161 -1.94 -2.41 11.26
C ASN A 161 -1.87 -2.45 9.72
N TYR A 162 -0.73 -2.87 9.18
CA TYR A 162 -0.52 -2.99 7.73
C TYR A 162 -0.01 -4.39 7.39
N PRO A 163 -0.38 -4.94 6.22
CA PRO A 163 -1.44 -4.45 5.33
C PRO A 163 -2.84 -4.50 5.99
N SER A 164 -3.77 -3.62 5.58
CA SER A 164 -5.13 -3.53 6.13
C SER A 164 -6.16 -3.15 5.06
N GLU A 165 -7.31 -3.82 5.08
CA GLU A 165 -8.46 -3.49 4.23
C GLU A 165 -9.09 -2.14 4.62
N GLU A 166 -9.08 -1.83 5.92
CA GLU A 166 -9.58 -0.58 6.45
C GLU A 166 -8.76 0.62 5.94
N LEU A 167 -7.44 0.47 5.80
CA LEU A 167 -6.60 1.50 5.17
C LEU A 167 -6.97 1.70 3.70
N LEU A 168 -7.23 0.62 2.95
CA LEU A 168 -7.66 0.69 1.54
C LEU A 168 -8.98 1.45 1.42
N LYS A 169 -9.96 1.14 2.27
CA LYS A 169 -11.25 1.85 2.33
C LYS A 169 -11.07 3.33 2.69
N ALA A 170 -10.27 3.62 3.71
CA ALA A 170 -10.00 4.99 4.13
C ALA A 170 -9.29 5.81 3.04
N ASN A 171 -8.39 5.18 2.27
CA ASN A 171 -7.78 5.85 1.12
C ASN A 171 -8.82 6.20 0.06
N ALA A 172 -9.75 5.30 -0.27
CA ALA A 172 -10.83 5.60 -1.21
C ALA A 172 -11.68 6.81 -0.75
N GLU A 173 -12.00 6.88 0.54
CA GLU A 173 -12.71 8.04 1.11
C GLU A 173 -11.90 9.32 1.02
N LEU A 174 -10.59 9.26 1.28
CA LEU A 174 -9.69 10.41 1.13
C LEU A 174 -9.66 10.89 -0.33
N GLN A 175 -9.56 9.98 -1.32
CA GLN A 175 -9.57 10.33 -2.73
C GLN A 175 -10.86 11.05 -3.14
N GLN A 176 -12.02 10.60 -2.64
CA GLN A 176 -13.30 11.27 -2.90
C GLN A 176 -13.31 12.70 -2.33
N LYS A 177 -12.76 12.90 -1.13
CA LYS A 177 -12.64 14.23 -0.52
C LYS A 177 -11.70 15.14 -1.31
N CYS A 178 -10.54 14.64 -1.72
CA CYS A 178 -9.60 15.38 -2.58
C CYS A 178 -10.26 15.79 -3.91
N SER A 179 -11.00 14.87 -4.55
CA SER A 179 -11.72 15.13 -5.79
C SER A 179 -12.74 16.28 -5.66
N ALA A 180 -13.49 16.31 -4.55
CA ALA A 180 -14.42 17.39 -4.27
C ALA A 180 -13.73 18.76 -4.07
N LEU A 181 -12.50 18.76 -3.55
CA LEU A 181 -11.73 20.00 -3.36
C LEU A 181 -11.09 20.51 -4.64
N ILE A 182 -10.68 19.63 -5.57
CA ILE A 182 -10.19 20.04 -6.90
C ILE A 182 -11.19 20.95 -7.60
N GLN A 183 -12.48 20.57 -7.57
CA GLN A 183 -13.54 21.36 -8.20
C GLN A 183 -13.64 22.79 -7.63
N LYS A 184 -13.34 22.97 -6.34
CA LYS A 184 -13.30 24.29 -5.67
C LYS A 184 -12.03 25.09 -6.02
N ILE A 185 -10.94 24.45 -6.44
CA ILE A 185 -9.72 25.13 -6.89
C ILE A 185 -9.84 25.58 -8.34
N GLU A 186 -10.40 24.74 -9.20
CA GLU A 186 -10.57 25.03 -10.63
C GLU A 186 -11.69 26.05 -10.89
N ASN A 187 -12.72 26.07 -10.04
CA ASN A 187 -13.84 27.01 -10.09
C ASN A 187 -13.94 27.80 -8.75
N PRO A 188 -12.98 28.70 -8.48
CA PRO A 188 -12.86 29.38 -7.19
C PRO A 188 -13.97 30.39 -6.88
#